data_AF-A0A1Q5SUR8-F1
#
_entry.id   AF-A0A1Q5SUR8-F1
#
_cell.length_a   1.000
_cell.length_b   1.000
_cell.length_c   1.000
_cell.angle_alpha   90.00
_cell.angle_beta   90.00
_cell.angle_gamma   90.00
#
_symmetry.space_group_name_H-M   'P 1'
#
loop_
_entity.id
_entity.type
_entity.pdbx_description
1 polymer ?
#
loop_
_entity_poly.entity_id
_entity_poly.type
_entity_poly.pdbx_seq_one_letter_code
_entity_poly.pdbx_strand_id
1 'polypeptide(L)' 'MSELEAFTVRGHQKIVEHYRQLRDSAKSDAERERFQKLMDEEEILLGRFTEAASAGPSRGGTASHAER' A
#
# COMPACT_ATOMS: atom_id res chain seq x y z
N MET A 1 13.28 3.92 -1.04
CA MET A 1 12.22 3.17 -1.71
C MET A 1 12.72 2.73 -3.07
N SER A 2 12.67 1.44 -3.39
CA SER A 2 13.09 0.90 -4.69
C SER A 2 12.12 1.31 -5.81
N GLU A 3 12.53 1.18 -7.08
CA GLU A 3 11.66 1.48 -8.23
C GLU A 3 10.42 0.56 -8.24
N LEU A 4 10.59 -0.70 -7.85
CA LEU A 4 9.50 -1.65 -7.68
C LEU A 4 8.53 -1.20 -6.57
N GLU A 5 9.04 -0.76 -5.42
CA GLU A 5 8.19 -0.23 -4.34
C GLU A 5 7.42 1.02 -4.78
N ALA A 6 8.08 1.94 -5.50
CA ALA A 6 7.43 3.13 -6.04
C ALA A 6 6.38 2.81 -7.11
N PHE A 7 6.57 1.75 -7.90
CA PHE A 7 5.57 1.23 -8.82
C PHE A 7 4.36 0.66 -8.06
N THR A 8 4.59 -0.15 -7.03
CA THR A 8 3.53 -0.74 -6.19
C THR A 8 2.70 0.33 -5.49
N VAL A 9 3.33 1.36 -4.88
CA VAL A 9 2.62 2.49 -4.26
C VAL A 9 1.69 3.19 -5.27
N ARG A 10 2.18 3.48 -6.48
CA ARG A 10 1.37 4.10 -7.54
C ARG A 10 0.21 3.19 -7.98
N GLY A 11 0.40 1.87 -7.98
CA GLY A 11 -0.65 0.90 -8.23
C GLY A 11 -1.79 1.01 -7.22
N HIS A 12 -1.47 0.96 -5.92
CA HIS A 12 -2.47 1.11 -4.85
C HIS A 12 -3.21 2.45 -4.94
N GLN A 13 -2.49 3.56 -5.16
CA GLN A 13 -3.09 4.89 -5.31
C GLN A 13 -4.10 4.94 -6.46
N LYS A 14 -3.81 4.27 -7.58
CA LYS A 14 -4.71 4.20 -8.73
C LYS A 14 -5.96 3.38 -8.44
N ILE A 15 -5.86 2.32 -7.65
CA ILE A 15 -7.01 1.51 -7.22
C ILE A 15 -7.92 2.32 -6.29
N VAL A 16 -7.34 3.04 -5.32
CA VAL A 16 -8.08 3.96 -4.43
C VAL A 16 -8.84 5.02 -5.25
N GLU A 17 -8.17 5.65 -6.22
CA GLU A 17 -8.80 6.62 -7.10
C GLU A 17 -9.95 6.01 -7.92
N HIS A 18 -9.78 4.77 -8.41
CA HIS A 18 -10.82 4.08 -9.14
C HIS A 18 -12.06 3.80 -8.26
N TYR A 19 -11.87 3.33 -7.03
CA TYR A 19 -13.00 3.12 -6.11
C TYR A 19 -13.69 4.42 -5.73
N ARG A 20 -12.96 5.52 -5.60
CA ARG A 20 -13.55 6.85 -5.41
C ARG A 20 -14.47 7.23 -6.57
N GLN A 21 -14.02 7.06 -7.81
CA GLN A 21 -14.86 7.32 -9.00
C GLN A 21 -16.11 6.43 -9.04
N LEU A 22 -15.96 5.14 -8.73
CA LEU A 22 -17.09 4.21 -8.66
C LEU A 22 -18.11 4.61 -7.59
N ARG A 23 -17.64 4.95 -6.38
CA ARG A 23 -18.48 5.44 -5.28
C ARG A 23 -19.23 6.71 -5.65
N ASP A 24 -18.55 7.67 -6.28
CA ASP A 24 -19.14 8.96 -6.65
C ASP A 24 -20.20 8.80 -7.77
N SER A 25 -20.04 7.78 -8.62
CA SER A 25 -20.99 7.44 -9.70
C SER A 25 -22.11 6.46 -9.31
N ALA A 26 -22.03 5.86 -8.12
CA ALA A 26 -22.93 4.82 -7.62
C ALA A 26 -24.40 5.26 -7.61
N LYS A 27 -25.31 4.32 -7.88
CA LYS A 27 -26.76 4.59 -8.00
C LYS A 27 -27.53 4.19 -6.75
N SER A 28 -26.88 3.51 -5.82
CA SER A 28 -27.45 3.09 -4.55
C SER A 28 -26.48 3.30 -3.40
N ASP A 29 -27.03 3.44 -2.20
CA ASP A 29 -26.22 3.56 -0.99
C ASP A 29 -25.47 2.26 -0.68
N ALA A 30 -26.04 1.11 -1.02
CA ALA A 30 -25.37 -0.18 -0.92
C ALA A 30 -24.12 -0.26 -1.82
N GLU A 31 -24.19 0.28 -3.05
CA GLU A 31 -23.01 0.38 -3.92
C GLU A 31 -21.98 1.36 -3.36
N ARG A 32 -22.42 2.54 -2.85
CA ARG A 32 -21.50 3.50 -2.23
C ARG A 32 -20.77 2.88 -1.05
N GLU A 33 -21.48 2.19 -0.15
CA GLU A 33 -20.91 1.53 1.02
C GLU A 33 -19.92 0.44 0.61
N ARG A 34 -20.26 -0.37 -0.41
CA ARG A 34 -19.37 -1.38 -0.95
C ARG A 34 -18.07 -0.77 -1.47
N PHE A 35 -18.14 0.30 -2.26
CA PHE A 35 -16.95 0.96 -2.79
C PHE A 35 -16.15 1.68 -1.71
N GLN A 36 -16.81 2.26 -0.71
CA GLN A 36 -16.14 2.84 0.45
C GLN A 36 -15.32 1.78 1.19
N LYS A 37 -15.93 0.62 1.48
CA LYS A 37 -15.23 -0.48 2.17
C LYS A 37 -14.01 -0.97 1.40
N LEU A 38 -14.12 -1.14 0.09
CA LEU A 38 -13.00 -1.55 -0.76
C LEU A 38 -11.88 -0.51 -0.79
N MET A 39 -12.23 0.78 -0.79
CA MET A 39 -11.26 1.87 -0.70
C MET A 39 -10.53 1.86 0.66
N ASP A 40 -11.27 1.67 1.76
CA ASP A 40 -10.69 1.60 3.11
C ASP A 40 -9.72 0.41 3.25
N GLU A 41 -10.08 -0.76 2.72
CA GLU A 41 -9.22 -1.94 2.69
C GLU A 41 -7.92 -1.67 1.91
N GLU A 42 -8.01 -1.02 0.75
CA GLU A 42 -6.87 -0.67 -0.08
C GLU A 42 -5.94 0.37 0.58
N GLU A 43 -6.51 1.38 1.25
CA GLU A 43 -5.75 2.39 2.00
C GLU A 43 -4.97 1.77 3.17
N ILE A 44 -5.56 0.78 3.86
CA ILE A 44 -4.87 0.01 4.91
C ILE A 44 -3.68 -0.77 4.32
N LEU A 45 -3.86 -1.42 3.17
CA LEU A 45 -2.79 -2.16 2.50
C LEU A 45 -1.65 -1.22 2.06
N LEU A 46 -1.99 -0.08 1.47
CA LEU A 46 -1.02 0.93 1.07
C LEU A 46 -0.23 1.48 2.27
N GLY A 47 -0.92 1.74 3.39
CA GLY A 47 -0.29 2.16 4.64
C GLY A 47 0.73 1.13 5.13
N ARG A 48 0.32 -0.13 5.27
CA ARG A 48 1.20 -1.24 5.69
C ARG A 48 2.40 -1.44 4.75
N PHE A 49 2.18 -1.34 3.44
CA PHE A 49 3.26 -1.45 2.46
C PHE A 49 4.27 -0.31 2.59
N THR A 50 3.79 0.92 2.75
CA THR A 50 4.64 2.11 2.89
C THR A 50 5.44 2.06 4.19
N GLU A 51 4.82 1.65 5.29
CA GLU A 51 5.50 1.41 6.57
C GLU A 51 6.60 0.35 6.41
N ALA A 52 6.30 -0.80 5.82
CA ALA A 52 7.27 -1.87 5.58
C ALA A 52 8.43 -1.43 4.67
N ALA A 53 8.14 -0.69 3.59
CA ALA A 53 9.15 -0.16 2.69
C ALA A 53 10.03 0.92 3.36
N SER A 54 9.47 1.68 4.32
CA SER A 54 10.19 2.70 5.08
C SER A 54 11.07 2.13 6.19
N ALA A 55 10.70 0.96 6.75
CA ALA A 55 11.47 0.27 7.78
C ALA A 55 12.83 -0.25 7.28
N GLY A 56 13.02 -0.35 5.96
CA GLY A 56 14.24 -0.86 5.33
C GLY A 56 14.46 -2.35 5.60
N PRO A 57 15.37 -3.01 4.86
CA PRO A 57 15.82 -4.33 5.28
C PRO A 57 16.54 -4.15 6.62
N SER A 58 16.09 -4.83 7.67
CA SER A 58 16.91 -5.06 8.86
C SER A 58 18.23 -5.65 8.40
N ARG A 59 19.24 -4.80 8.21
CA ARG A 59 20.64 -5.18 8.08
C ARG A 59 21.09 -5.67 9.46
N GLY A 60 20.66 -6.88 9.82
CA GLY A 60 21.34 -7.69 10.80
C GLY A 60 22.78 -7.87 10.30
N GLY A 61 23.71 -7.29 11.04
CA GLY A 61 25.05 -6.96 10.55
C GLY A 61 25.88 -8.16 10.10
N THR A 62 26.44 -8.05 8.90
CA THR A 62 27.68 -8.76 8.54
C THR A 62 28.87 -7.94 9.02
N ALA A 63 29.44 -8.29 10.17
CA ALA A 63 30.85 -8.12 10.57
C ALA A 63 30.94 -8.65 12.02
N SER A 64 31.66 -9.74 12.29
CA SER A 64 33.11 -9.68 12.38
C SER A 64 33.73 -11.05 12.09
N HIS A 65 34.52 -11.11 11.03
CA HIS A 65 35.68 -11.99 11.00
C HIS A 65 36.69 -11.43 12.00
N ALA A 66 37.03 -12.18 13.05
CA ALA A 66 38.19 -11.91 13.89
C ALA A 66 38.74 -13.26 14.39
N GLU A 67 39.68 -13.77 13.61
CA GLU A 67 40.90 -14.48 14.04
C GLU A 67 40.96 -14.96 15.51
N ARG A 68 40.94 -16.28 15.71
CA ARG A 68 42.08 -17.09 16.19
C ARG A 68 41.70 -18.54 16.41
#